data_AF-A0A9E3YI69-F1
#
_entry.id   AF-A0A9E3YI69-F1
#
_cell.length_a   1.000
_cell.length_b   1.000
_cell.length_c   1.000
_cell.angle_alpha   90.00
_cell.angle_beta   90.00
_cell.angle_gamma   90.00
#
_symmetry.space_group_name_H-M   'P 1'
#
loop_
_entity.id
_entity.type
_entity.pdbx_description
1 polymer ?
#
loop_
_entity_poly.entity_id
_entity_poly.type
_entity_poly.pdbx_seq_one_letter_code
_entity_poly.pdbx_strand_id
1 'polypeptide(L)'
;MDRRSFLTALAGGFGAGAAALAGPAFADGLDLRLTGDPRAVRMHIRGTYVTLSALVVQDGARAFGTRWAGGAPAFDEDRADLSATPVIGGLFRPTFRNRWVAALPLGTVTLTGDTLVATLDEAARLAGTRAVLGVGPVSWDLPGPLLPVTRMAEGASAGALRLGRDGRLLIALPQAQPAP
;
A
#
# COMPACT_ATOMS: atom_id res chain seq x y z
N MET A 1 -15.38 -43.63 -22.37
CA MET A 1 -15.31 -42.79 -21.16
C MET A 1 -15.88 -41.43 -21.49
N ASP A 2 -16.88 -41.05 -20.71
CA ASP A 2 -17.81 -39.94 -20.89
C ASP A 2 -17.23 -38.63 -20.31
N ARG A 3 -17.41 -37.51 -21.01
CA ARG A 3 -16.99 -36.15 -20.56
C ARG A 3 -18.01 -35.09 -20.96
N ARG A 4 -19.30 -35.43 -20.95
CA ARG A 4 -20.38 -34.48 -21.24
C ARG A 4 -21.42 -34.51 -20.14
N SER A 5 -21.12 -33.84 -19.04
CA SER A 5 -22.09 -33.34 -18.05
C SER A 5 -21.32 -32.65 -16.94
N PHE A 6 -21.26 -31.31 -16.91
CA PHE A 6 -21.24 -30.48 -15.67
C PHE A 6 -21.09 -28.97 -15.93
N LEU A 7 -21.74 -28.42 -16.96
CA LEU A 7 -21.94 -26.96 -17.06
C LEU A 7 -23.35 -26.64 -17.53
N THR A 8 -24.32 -27.03 -16.72
CA THR A 8 -25.71 -26.53 -16.84
C THR A 8 -26.14 -26.00 -15.48
N ALA A 9 -25.65 -24.82 -15.10
CA ALA A 9 -26.24 -24.00 -14.03
C ALA A 9 -25.73 -22.55 -14.11
N LEU A 10 -25.92 -21.89 -15.26
CA LEU A 10 -25.93 -20.43 -15.31
C LEU A 10 -26.70 -19.95 -16.55
N ALA A 11 -27.98 -20.32 -16.60
CA ALA A 11 -28.91 -19.75 -17.56
C ALA A 11 -30.06 -19.13 -16.76
N GLY A 12 -30.18 -17.81 -16.83
CA GLY A 12 -31.36 -17.13 -16.32
C GLY A 12 -31.19 -15.65 -16.05
N GLY A 13 -30.82 -14.87 -17.07
CA GLY A 13 -31.21 -13.46 -17.12
C GLY A 13 -30.08 -12.44 -17.11
N PHE A 14 -29.30 -12.36 -18.19
CA PHE A 14 -28.85 -11.07 -18.72
C PHE A 14 -28.83 -11.15 -20.24
N GLY A 15 -29.54 -10.22 -20.87
CA GLY A 15 -29.79 -10.17 -22.30
C GLY A 15 -28.51 -10.02 -23.12
N ALA A 16 -28.58 -10.63 -24.31
CA ALA A 16 -27.65 -10.60 -25.41
C ALA A 16 -26.91 -9.26 -25.59
N GLY A 17 -25.61 -9.28 -25.34
CA GLY A 17 -24.69 -8.15 -25.63
C GLY A 17 -23.25 -8.39 -25.18
N ALA A 18 -23.02 -9.22 -24.15
CA ALA A 18 -21.68 -9.42 -23.57
C ALA A 18 -20.92 -10.67 -24.07
N ALA A 19 -21.54 -11.54 -24.88
CA ALA A 19 -20.98 -12.85 -25.21
C ALA A 19 -20.05 -12.88 -26.45
N ALA A 20 -19.72 -11.73 -27.06
CA ALA A 20 -18.87 -11.66 -28.25
C ALA A 20 -17.48 -11.02 -28.02
N LEU A 21 -17.13 -10.65 -26.78
CA LEU A 21 -15.80 -10.10 -26.46
C LEU A 21 -14.88 -11.04 -25.68
N ALA A 22 -15.33 -12.26 -25.37
CA ALA A 22 -14.49 -13.30 -24.79
C ALA A 22 -13.70 -14.03 -25.89
N GLY A 23 -12.79 -13.30 -26.54
CA GLY A 23 -11.69 -13.90 -27.30
C GLY A 23 -10.67 -14.56 -26.35
N PRO A 24 -9.78 -15.43 -26.85
CA PRO A 24 -8.90 -16.32 -26.07
C PRO A 24 -7.77 -15.62 -25.28
N ALA A 25 -7.91 -14.33 -24.95
CA ALA A 25 -6.91 -13.52 -24.25
C ALA A 25 -6.86 -13.73 -22.72
N PHE A 26 -7.66 -14.64 -22.16
CA PHE A 26 -7.74 -14.88 -20.71
C PHE A 26 -7.05 -16.18 -20.24
N ALA A 27 -6.20 -16.79 -21.07
CA ALA A 27 -5.65 -18.13 -20.84
C ALA A 27 -4.13 -18.21 -20.66
N ASP A 28 -3.43 -17.11 -20.40
CA ASP A 28 -2.04 -17.14 -19.92
C ASP A 28 -1.91 -16.37 -18.60
N GLY A 29 -1.93 -17.12 -17.49
CA GLY A 29 -1.26 -16.74 -16.25
C GLY A 29 -1.82 -15.57 -15.45
N LEU A 30 -3.12 -15.59 -15.11
CA LEU A 30 -3.60 -14.92 -13.89
C LEU A 30 -3.04 -15.68 -12.68
N ASP A 31 -1.73 -15.50 -12.43
CA ASP A 31 -1.10 -15.81 -11.15
C ASP A 31 -1.64 -14.79 -10.15
N LEU A 32 -2.83 -15.08 -9.61
CA LEU A 32 -3.45 -14.46 -8.45
C LEU A 32 -2.57 -14.73 -7.22
N ARG A 33 -1.31 -14.27 -7.24
CA ARG A 33 -0.55 -14.06 -6.03
C ARG A 33 -1.31 -13.02 -5.23
N LEU A 34 -1.96 -13.49 -4.17
CA LEU A 34 -2.89 -12.75 -3.31
C LEU A 34 -2.34 -11.35 -2.98
N THR A 35 -2.91 -10.36 -3.66
CA THR A 35 -2.91 -8.97 -3.23
C THR A 35 -3.52 -8.90 -1.84
N GLY A 36 -2.80 -8.35 -0.86
CA GLY A 36 -3.23 -8.27 0.53
C GLY A 36 -2.55 -9.25 1.49
N ASP A 37 -1.71 -10.17 1.01
CA ASP A 37 -0.88 -10.99 1.90
C ASP A 37 0.12 -10.12 2.69
N PRO A 38 0.31 -10.38 4.00
CA PRO A 38 1.30 -9.65 4.77
C PRO A 38 2.72 -9.89 4.23
N ARG A 39 3.40 -8.81 3.82
CA ARG A 39 4.81 -8.83 3.41
C ARG A 39 5.64 -7.90 4.27
N ALA A 40 6.83 -8.33 4.64
CA ALA A 40 7.79 -7.48 5.32
C ALA A 40 8.39 -6.46 4.33
N VAL A 41 8.67 -5.25 4.83
CA VAL A 41 9.46 -4.25 4.12
C VAL A 41 10.86 -4.26 4.69
N ARG A 42 11.88 -4.35 3.83
CA ARG A 42 13.29 -4.30 4.24
C ARG A 42 13.96 -3.06 3.67
N MET A 43 14.72 -2.37 4.51
CA MET A 43 15.62 -1.29 4.08
C MET A 43 17.06 -1.77 4.10
N HIS A 44 17.81 -1.44 3.04
CA HIS A 44 19.24 -1.69 3.00
C HIS A 44 19.99 -0.44 3.47
N ILE A 45 20.65 -0.50 4.62
CA ILE A 45 21.34 0.63 5.23
C ILE A 45 22.71 0.17 5.71
N ARG A 46 23.75 0.87 5.24
CA ARG A 46 25.15 0.62 5.65
C ARG A 46 25.56 -0.85 5.55
N GLY A 47 25.13 -1.55 4.50
CA GLY A 47 25.48 -2.97 4.29
C GLY A 47 24.63 -3.97 5.07
N THR A 48 23.62 -3.52 5.84
CA THR A 48 22.72 -4.39 6.61
C THR A 48 21.28 -4.20 6.17
N TYR A 49 20.48 -5.27 6.22
CA TYR A 49 19.05 -5.21 6.01
C TYR A 49 18.29 -5.07 7.32
N VAL A 50 17.45 -4.06 7.41
CA VAL A 50 16.54 -3.86 8.54
C VAL A 50 15.11 -4.12 8.08
N THR A 51 14.40 -4.99 8.79
CA THR A 51 12.96 -5.19 8.59
C THR A 51 12.20 -4.11 9.35
N LEU A 52 11.39 -3.34 8.64
CA LEU A 52 10.59 -2.27 9.25
C LEU A 52 9.42 -2.85 10.04
N SER A 53 9.15 -2.30 11.21
CA SER A 53 8.07 -2.76 12.09
C SER A 53 7.20 -1.63 12.65
N ALA A 54 7.58 -0.36 12.49
CA ALA A 54 6.81 0.74 13.04
C ALA A 54 6.95 2.03 12.22
N LEU A 55 5.93 2.88 12.38
CA LEU A 55 5.89 4.26 11.93
C LEU A 55 5.51 5.14 13.12
N VAL A 56 6.26 6.21 13.33
CA VAL A 56 5.99 7.26 14.31
C VAL A 56 6.00 8.61 13.59
N VAL A 57 4.97 9.39 13.81
CA VAL A 57 4.85 10.78 13.38
C VAL A 57 4.74 11.64 14.63
N GLN A 58 5.62 12.62 14.75
CA GLN A 58 5.77 13.38 15.98
C GLN A 58 5.95 14.87 15.73
N ASP A 59 5.67 15.66 16.75
CA ASP A 59 5.95 17.09 16.81
C ASP A 59 6.78 17.41 18.07
N GLY A 60 6.95 18.69 18.37
CA GLY A 60 7.69 19.16 19.54
C GLY A 60 7.14 18.67 20.89
N ALA A 61 5.91 18.14 20.96
CA ALA A 61 5.23 17.77 22.20
C ALA A 61 4.60 16.37 22.20
N ARG A 62 4.22 15.83 21.05
CA ARG A 62 3.36 14.65 20.91
C ARG A 62 3.90 13.71 19.84
N ALA A 63 3.53 12.43 19.94
CA ALA A 63 3.83 11.43 18.92
C ALA A 63 2.66 10.47 18.73
N PHE A 64 2.46 10.06 17.48
CA PHE A 64 1.44 9.10 17.07
C PHE A 64 2.07 8.06 16.16
N GLY A 65 1.73 6.80 16.35
CA GLY A 65 2.37 5.73 15.62
C GLY A 65 1.49 4.52 15.42
N THR A 66 1.99 3.63 14.58
CA THR A 66 1.49 2.28 14.42
C THR A 66 2.65 1.30 14.36
N ARG A 67 2.41 0.07 14.79
CA ARG A 67 3.37 -1.03 14.80
C ARG A 67 2.77 -2.24 14.10
N TRP A 68 3.58 -2.95 13.34
CA TRP A 68 3.21 -4.18 12.65
C TRP A 68 4.27 -5.24 12.89
N ALA A 69 3.83 -6.46 13.16
CA ALA A 69 4.69 -7.63 13.35
C ALA A 69 4.69 -8.47 12.08
N GLY A 70 5.86 -8.89 11.59
CA GLY A 70 6.00 -9.83 10.48
C GLY A 70 5.69 -9.29 9.08
N GLY A 71 4.96 -8.19 8.95
CA GLY A 71 4.66 -7.54 7.68
C GLY A 71 3.37 -6.72 7.71
N ALA A 72 3.01 -6.14 6.58
CA ALA A 72 1.72 -5.48 6.38
C ALA A 72 1.10 -5.95 5.04
N PRO A 73 -0.22 -5.89 4.86
CA PRO A 73 -0.87 -6.25 3.60
C PRO A 73 -0.25 -5.49 2.42
N ALA A 74 0.30 -6.23 1.46
CA ALA A 74 1.02 -5.68 0.33
C ALA A 74 0.23 -5.78 -0.98
N PHE A 75 0.38 -4.76 -1.83
CA PHE A 75 -0.35 -4.58 -3.06
C PHE A 75 0.64 -4.29 -4.19
N ASP A 76 0.55 -5.05 -5.28
CA ASP A 76 1.26 -4.75 -6.53
C ASP A 76 0.48 -3.63 -7.25
N GLU A 77 1.08 -2.44 -7.31
CA GLU A 77 0.48 -1.23 -7.85
C GLU A 77 0.69 -1.10 -9.37
N ASP A 78 1.54 -1.95 -9.97
CA ASP A 78 1.82 -1.92 -11.41
C ASP A 78 0.89 -2.87 -12.20
N ARG A 79 0.09 -3.69 -11.53
CA ARG A 79 -0.86 -4.60 -12.19
C ARG A 79 -2.22 -3.95 -12.39
N ALA A 80 -2.41 -3.45 -13.61
CA ALA A 80 -3.65 -2.93 -14.19
C ALA A 80 -4.33 -1.83 -13.35
N ASP A 81 -3.82 -0.59 -13.46
CA ASP A 81 -4.58 0.59 -13.04
C ASP A 81 -5.79 0.78 -13.96
N LEU A 82 -6.89 0.11 -13.62
CA LEU A 82 -8.16 0.22 -14.32
C LEU A 82 -9.02 1.37 -13.77
N SER A 83 -8.50 2.22 -12.88
CA SER A 83 -9.24 3.36 -12.32
C SER A 83 -9.66 4.38 -13.38
N ALA A 84 -8.94 4.43 -14.51
CA ALA A 84 -9.28 5.24 -15.68
C ALA A 84 -10.38 4.62 -16.57
N THR A 85 -10.85 3.41 -16.29
CA THR A 85 -11.85 2.71 -17.11
C THR A 85 -13.27 3.06 -16.63
N PRO A 86 -14.14 3.68 -17.46
CA PRO A 86 -15.43 4.22 -17.00
C PRO A 86 -16.42 3.20 -16.41
N VAL A 87 -16.29 1.92 -16.78
CA VAL A 87 -17.25 0.85 -16.40
C VAL A 87 -16.80 0.07 -15.15
N ILE A 88 -15.49 0.03 -14.85
CA ILE A 88 -14.92 -0.83 -13.79
C ILE A 88 -14.04 -0.03 -12.82
N GLY A 89 -13.65 1.20 -13.16
CA GLY A 89 -12.69 2.01 -12.40
C GLY A 89 -13.13 2.37 -10.98
N GLY A 90 -14.43 2.35 -10.70
CA GLY A 90 -14.95 2.51 -9.33
C GLY A 90 -14.64 1.33 -8.40
N LEU A 91 -14.26 0.17 -8.95
CA LEU A 91 -13.86 -1.02 -8.18
C LEU A 91 -12.34 -1.06 -7.89
N PHE A 92 -11.55 -0.19 -8.53
CA PHE A 92 -10.10 -0.16 -8.40
C PHE A 92 -9.65 1.09 -7.65
N ARG A 93 -8.85 0.89 -6.60
CA ARG A 93 -8.20 1.98 -5.87
C ARG A 93 -7.19 2.67 -6.79
N PRO A 94 -7.11 4.03 -6.81
CA PRO A 94 -6.02 4.72 -7.50
C PRO A 94 -4.66 4.24 -7.00
N THR A 95 -3.71 4.02 -7.91
CA THR A 95 -2.40 3.48 -7.54
C THR A 95 -1.66 4.38 -6.56
N PHE A 96 -0.76 3.81 -5.76
CA PHE A 96 0.09 4.57 -4.84
C PHE A 96 0.82 5.71 -5.56
N ARG A 97 1.35 5.46 -6.75
CA ARG A 97 2.06 6.47 -7.56
C ARG A 97 1.16 7.67 -7.89
N ASN A 98 -0.06 7.42 -8.34
CA ASN A 98 -1.02 8.48 -8.66
C ASN A 98 -1.44 9.25 -7.41
N ARG A 99 -1.70 8.54 -6.31
CA ARG A 99 -2.00 9.16 -5.01
C ARG A 99 -0.84 10.02 -4.51
N TRP A 100 0.39 9.55 -4.67
CA TRP A 100 1.63 10.24 -4.27
C TRP A 100 1.84 11.56 -5.02
N VAL A 101 1.66 11.54 -6.35
CA VAL A 101 1.81 12.74 -7.18
C VAL A 101 0.76 13.80 -6.81
N ALA A 102 -0.48 13.39 -6.52
CA ALA A 102 -1.58 14.28 -6.17
C ALA A 102 -1.61 14.70 -4.68
N ALA A 103 -0.73 14.13 -3.85
CA ALA A 103 -0.69 14.34 -2.40
C ALA A 103 0.06 15.61 -1.98
N LEU A 104 -0.36 16.19 -0.85
CA LEU A 104 0.27 17.36 -0.26
C LEU A 104 1.60 16.98 0.41
N PRO A 105 2.73 17.60 0.08
CA PRO A 105 4.00 17.38 0.76
C PRO A 105 3.91 17.74 2.25
N LEU A 106 4.32 16.82 3.13
CA LEU A 106 4.39 17.08 4.57
C LEU A 106 5.82 17.18 5.08
N GLY A 107 6.73 16.33 4.59
CA GLY A 107 8.11 16.35 5.06
C GLY A 107 8.92 15.12 4.67
N THR A 108 9.96 14.84 5.45
CA THR A 108 10.83 13.69 5.30
C THR A 108 10.56 12.64 6.36
N VAL A 109 11.04 11.42 6.10
CA VAL A 109 11.00 10.31 7.05
C VAL A 109 12.43 9.86 7.28
N THR A 110 12.78 9.63 8.54
CA THR A 110 14.05 9.05 8.96
C THR A 110 13.85 7.63 9.48
N LEU A 111 14.90 6.83 9.53
CA LEU A 111 14.90 5.50 10.14
C LEU A 111 15.72 5.50 11.42
N THR A 112 15.08 5.10 12.52
CA THR A 112 15.68 4.87 13.83
C THR A 112 15.44 3.42 14.23
N GLY A 113 16.48 2.58 14.20
CA GLY A 113 16.32 1.14 14.39
C GLY A 113 15.47 0.54 13.27
N ASP A 114 14.35 -0.10 13.63
CA ASP A 114 13.34 -0.66 12.72
C ASP A 114 12.12 0.25 12.50
N THR A 115 12.19 1.49 12.99
CA THR A 115 11.07 2.41 13.07
C THR A 115 11.29 3.62 12.17
N LEU A 116 10.31 3.88 11.30
CA LEU A 116 10.23 5.11 10.53
C LEU A 116 9.76 6.24 11.43
N VAL A 117 10.47 7.37 11.43
CA VAL A 117 10.18 8.54 12.25
C VAL A 117 10.05 9.77 11.35
N ALA A 118 8.90 10.43 11.41
CA ALA A 118 8.65 11.71 10.74
C ALA A 118 8.38 12.80 11.78
N THR A 119 9.10 13.92 11.67
CA THR A 119 8.86 15.08 12.52
C THR A 119 8.16 16.16 11.71
N LEU A 120 7.04 16.65 12.23
CA LEU A 120 6.17 17.64 11.59
C LEU A 120 5.79 18.72 12.60
N ASP A 121 5.40 19.90 12.11
CA ASP A 121 4.98 21.00 12.98
C ASP A 121 3.70 20.69 13.76
N GLU A 122 2.77 19.93 13.18
CA GLU A 122 1.44 19.66 13.74
C GLU A 122 1.03 18.18 13.63
N ALA A 123 1.85 17.28 14.19
CA ALA A 123 1.59 15.84 14.16
C ALA A 123 0.25 15.45 14.80
N ALA A 124 -0.25 16.24 15.77
CA ALA A 124 -1.58 16.03 16.38
C ALA A 124 -2.74 15.98 15.37
N ARG A 125 -2.64 16.65 14.22
CA ARG A 125 -3.67 16.61 13.17
C ARG A 125 -3.77 15.24 12.48
N LEU A 126 -2.76 14.41 12.65
CA LEU A 126 -2.65 13.09 12.03
C LEU A 126 -3.06 11.97 12.98
N ALA A 127 -3.47 12.30 14.21
CA ALA A 127 -4.05 11.33 15.14
C ALA A 127 -5.26 10.63 14.49
N GLY A 128 -5.31 9.30 14.58
CA GLY A 128 -6.38 8.52 13.97
C GLY A 128 -6.24 8.26 12.47
N THR A 129 -5.29 8.89 11.78
CA THR A 129 -5.10 8.68 10.33
C THR A 129 -4.48 7.32 10.06
N ARG A 130 -4.75 6.76 8.87
CA ARG A 130 -4.10 5.53 8.40
C ARG A 130 -2.93 5.89 7.48
N ALA A 131 -1.96 4.98 7.40
CA ALA A 131 -0.76 5.19 6.61
C ALA A 131 -0.59 4.11 5.53
N VAL A 132 0.02 4.50 4.43
CA VAL A 132 0.36 3.65 3.29
C VAL A 132 1.82 3.86 2.96
N LEU A 133 2.56 2.78 2.89
CA LEU A 133 3.98 2.77 2.60
C LEU A 133 4.20 2.29 1.16
N GLY A 134 4.92 3.03 0.34
CA GLY A 134 5.23 2.69 -1.05
C GLY A 134 6.72 2.48 -1.26
N VAL A 135 7.06 1.39 -1.97
CA VAL A 135 8.41 0.99 -2.36
C VAL A 135 8.38 0.52 -3.81
N GLY A 136 8.89 1.36 -4.72
CA GLY A 136 8.85 1.07 -6.15
C GLY A 136 7.42 0.80 -6.65
N PRO A 137 7.13 -0.40 -7.19
CA PRO A 137 5.80 -0.75 -7.69
C PRO A 137 4.89 -1.40 -6.64
N VAL A 138 5.32 -1.48 -5.37
CA VAL A 138 4.56 -2.16 -4.31
C VAL A 138 4.15 -1.14 -3.25
N SER A 139 2.94 -1.28 -2.71
CA SER A 139 2.52 -0.55 -1.53
C SER A 139 2.03 -1.46 -0.40
N TRP A 140 2.09 -0.96 0.83
CA TRP A 140 1.65 -1.62 2.04
C TRP A 140 0.63 -0.72 2.73
N ASP A 141 -0.57 -1.25 2.98
CA ASP A 141 -1.51 -0.60 3.88
C ASP A 141 -1.09 -0.93 5.32
N LEU A 142 -0.53 0.05 6.04
CA LEU A 142 -0.08 -0.17 7.41
C LEU A 142 -1.28 -0.44 8.33
N PRO A 143 -1.15 -1.34 9.32
CA PRO A 143 -2.28 -1.75 10.13
C PRO A 143 -2.72 -0.63 11.06
N GLY A 144 -4.04 -0.50 11.20
CA GLY A 144 -4.65 0.40 12.17
C GLY A 144 -4.43 1.90 11.91
N PRO A 145 -5.06 2.75 12.74
CA PRO A 145 -4.80 4.18 12.76
C PRO A 145 -3.52 4.53 13.54
N LEU A 146 -3.01 5.74 13.36
CA LEU A 146 -1.96 6.31 14.21
C LEU A 146 -2.53 6.62 15.61
N LEU A 147 -1.99 5.94 16.62
CA LEU A 147 -2.39 6.07 18.02
C LEU A 147 -1.30 6.78 18.83
N PRO A 148 -1.61 7.42 19.98
CA PRO A 148 -0.61 8.04 20.83
C PRO A 148 0.52 7.07 21.21
N VAL A 149 1.77 7.51 21.05
CA VAL A 149 2.98 6.74 21.40
C VAL A 149 4.04 7.65 22.02
N THR A 150 5.10 7.04 22.52
CA THR A 150 6.28 7.78 22.98
C THR A 150 7.07 8.32 21.79
N ARG A 151 7.56 9.55 21.92
CA ARG A 151 8.47 10.16 20.95
C ARG A 151 9.75 9.35 20.77
N MET A 152 10.35 9.48 19.59
CA MET A 152 11.59 8.80 19.23
C MET A 152 12.60 9.79 18.68
N ALA A 153 13.89 9.48 18.86
CA ALA A 153 14.94 10.25 18.20
C ALA A 153 14.86 10.05 16.68
N GLU A 154 15.18 11.11 15.93
CA GLU A 154 15.36 11.01 14.49
C GLU A 154 16.64 10.24 14.16
N GLY A 155 16.62 9.60 12.99
CA GLY A 155 17.72 8.76 12.52
C GLY A 155 18.20 9.14 11.13
N ALA A 156 18.60 8.14 10.35
CA ALA A 156 19.10 8.37 8.99
C ALA A 156 17.94 8.68 8.03
N SER A 157 18.13 9.61 7.09
CA SER A 157 17.12 9.89 6.05
C SER A 157 16.74 8.60 5.30
N ALA A 158 15.43 8.34 5.22
CA ALA A 158 14.88 7.11 4.66
C ALA A 158 13.92 7.36 3.49
N GLY A 159 13.26 8.51 3.46
CA GLY A 159 12.31 8.84 2.41
C GLY A 159 11.51 10.10 2.67
N ALA A 160 10.32 10.15 2.10
CA ALA A 160 9.43 11.30 2.15
C ALA A 160 8.03 10.94 2.65
N LEU A 161 7.33 11.93 3.18
CA LEU A 161 5.97 11.85 3.70
C LEU A 161 5.05 12.86 2.99
N ARG A 162 3.87 12.41 2.60
CA ARG A 162 2.81 13.24 2.03
C ARG A 162 1.44 12.90 2.61
N LEU A 163 0.50 13.83 2.52
CA LEU A 163 -0.91 13.62 2.86
C LEU A 163 -1.73 13.40 1.59
N GLY A 164 -2.27 12.20 1.44
CA GLY A 164 -3.18 11.85 0.35
C GLY A 164 -4.50 12.62 0.43
N ARG A 165 -5.14 12.83 -0.72
CA ARG A 165 -6.48 13.46 -0.80
C ARG A 165 -7.56 12.66 -0.07
N ASP A 166 -7.32 11.37 0.15
CA ASP A 166 -8.15 10.45 0.92
C ASP A 166 -7.88 10.51 2.43
N GLY A 167 -7.09 11.50 2.91
CA GLY A 167 -6.75 11.69 4.31
C GLY A 167 -5.77 10.66 4.87
N ARG A 168 -5.20 9.80 4.03
CA ARG A 168 -4.18 8.83 4.44
C ARG A 168 -2.78 9.43 4.31
N LEU A 169 -1.91 9.08 5.24
CA LEU A 169 -0.49 9.38 5.11
C LEU A 169 0.14 8.45 4.07
N LEU A 170 0.93 9.01 3.17
CA LEU A 170 1.67 8.29 2.16
C LEU A 170 3.16 8.44 2.47
N ILE A 171 3.88 7.32 2.52
CA ILE A 171 5.32 7.26 2.76
C ILE A 171 5.96 6.66 1.52
N ALA A 172 6.97 7.32 0.94
CA ALA A 172 7.75 6.74 -0.15
C ALA A 172 9.19 6.49 0.32
N LEU A 173 9.64 5.24 0.19
CA LEU A 173 11.00 4.81 0.57
C LEU A 173 11.78 4.36 -0.67
N PRO A 174 12.54 5.25 -1.33
CA PRO A 174 13.25 4.93 -2.57
C PRO A 174 14.38 3.92 -2.40
N GLN A 175 14.87 3.72 -1.17
CA GLN A 175 15.98 2.79 -0.85
C GLN A 175 15.50 1.49 -0.19
N ALA A 176 14.19 1.28 -0.08
CA ALA A 176 13.64 0.05 0.46
C ALA A 176 13.41 -1.00 -0.64
N GLN A 177 13.20 -2.25 -0.23
CA GLN A 177 12.74 -3.32 -1.10
C GLN A 177 11.76 -4.25 -0.36
N PRO A 178 10.80 -4.87 -1.08
CA PRO A 178 9.97 -5.93 -0.51
C PRO A 178 10.84 -7.11 -0.06
N ALA A 179 10.51 -7.74 1.08
CA ALA A 179 11.06 -9.05 1.40
C ALA A 179 10.45 -10.13 0.48
N PRO A 180 11.22 -11.17 0.09
CA PRO A 180 10.73 -12.27 -0.73
C PRO A 180 9.58 -13.06 -0.09
#